data_AF-A0A1G0BVG7-F1
#
_entry.id   AF-A0A1G0BVG7-F1
#
_cell.length_a   1.000
_cell.length_b   1.000
_cell.length_c   1.000
_cell.angle_alpha   90.00
_cell.angle_beta   90.00
_cell.angle_gamma   90.00
#
_symmetry.space_group_name_H-M   'P 1'
#
loop_
_entity.id
_entity.type
_entity.pdbx_description
1 polymer ?
#
loop_
_entity_poly.entity_id
_entity_poly.type
_entity_poly.pdbx_seq_one_letter_code
_entity_poly.pdbx_strand_id
1 'polypeptide(L)'
;MNIKKAYIFVFIILLIDQISKVYVKTNFILNEHIDVFGKEENAWFKILFVENEGMAWGAQIPGDYGKLFLTIFRIFAVGGISWWLYDSIRKGLSNYLIIAITLILAGAIGNIIDSVFYGVLFNDSNSQVATIFSNEPYGTWFHGEVVDMFYFPIIKDALMPEWVPFIGGKPFTFFNAIFNVADIAISTGFGILIVFNKRCFKEA
;
A
#
# COMPACT_ATOMS: atom_id res chain seq x y z
N MET A 1 -5.86 13.76 -20.52
CA MET A 1 -6.74 12.66 -20.09
C MET A 1 -7.98 13.33 -19.53
N ASN A 2 -9.19 12.86 -19.86
CA ASN A 2 -10.40 13.47 -19.31
C ASN A 2 -10.76 12.85 -17.95
N ILE A 3 -11.65 13.52 -17.22
CA ILE A 3 -12.06 13.11 -15.87
C ILE A 3 -12.71 11.71 -15.83
N LYS A 4 -13.47 11.34 -16.87
CA LYS A 4 -14.10 10.02 -16.97
C LYS A 4 -13.07 8.91 -17.01
N LYS A 5 -12.02 9.07 -17.82
CA LYS A 5 -10.91 8.10 -17.89
C LYS A 5 -10.17 8.01 -16.56
N ALA A 6 -9.89 9.14 -15.91
CA ALA A 6 -9.25 9.15 -14.60
C ALA A 6 -10.05 8.34 -13.56
N TYR A 7 -11.36 8.56 -13.47
CA TYR A 7 -12.21 7.78 -12.55
C TYR A 7 -12.28 6.29 -12.89
N ILE A 8 -12.26 5.92 -14.17
CA ILE A 8 -12.18 4.50 -14.57
C ILE A 8 -10.87 3.88 -14.09
N PHE A 9 -9.73 4.57 -14.23
CA PHE A 9 -8.45 4.09 -13.70
C PHE A 9 -8.48 3.94 -12.18
N VAL A 10 -9.00 4.94 -11.46
CA VAL A 10 -9.18 4.85 -9.99
C VAL A 10 -10.01 3.62 -9.62
N PHE A 11 -11.17 3.45 -10.27
CA PHE A 11 -12.07 2.33 -9.98
C PHE A 11 -11.42 0.97 -10.24
N ILE A 12 -10.72 0.80 -11.36
CA ILE A 12 -10.05 -0.48 -11.68
C ILE A 12 -8.96 -0.80 -10.67
N ILE A 13 -8.12 0.18 -10.30
CA ILE A 13 -7.05 -0.03 -9.32
C ILE A 13 -7.64 -0.38 -7.96
N LEU A 14 -8.67 0.34 -7.51
CA LEU A 14 -9.38 0.04 -6.26
C LEU A 14 -10.00 -1.35 -6.27
N LEU A 15 -10.58 -1.77 -7.39
CA LEU A 15 -11.17 -3.10 -7.53
C LEU A 15 -10.11 -4.19 -7.39
N ILE A 16 -8.96 -4.04 -8.04
CA ILE A 16 -7.84 -4.99 -7.92
C ILE A 16 -7.30 -5.01 -6.49
N ASP A 17 -7.07 -3.83 -5.90
CA ASP A 17 -6.58 -3.68 -4.52
C ASP A 17 -7.51 -4.37 -3.51
N GLN A 18 -8.79 -3.99 -3.50
CA GLN A 18 -9.74 -4.51 -2.52
C GLN A 18 -10.04 -5.99 -2.71
N ILE A 19 -10.13 -6.49 -3.96
CA ILE A 19 -10.27 -7.94 -4.18
C ILE A 19 -9.06 -8.69 -3.64
N SER A 20 -7.84 -8.20 -3.92
CA SER A 20 -6.62 -8.87 -3.45
C SER A 20 -6.53 -8.90 -1.92
N LYS A 21 -6.87 -7.79 -1.25
CA LYS A 21 -6.85 -7.67 0.21
C LYS A 21 -7.90 -8.54 0.89
N VAL A 22 -9.14 -8.50 0.40
CA VAL A 22 -10.22 -9.36 0.92
C VAL A 22 -9.87 -10.83 0.71
N TYR A 23 -9.33 -11.20 -0.46
CA TYR A 23 -8.89 -12.57 -0.72
C TYR A 23 -7.83 -13.01 0.30
N VAL A 24 -6.75 -12.25 0.48
CA VAL A 24 -5.69 -12.59 1.44
C VAL A 24 -6.26 -12.71 2.86
N LYS A 25 -7.02 -11.71 3.31
CA LYS A 25 -7.59 -11.68 4.67
C LYS A 25 -8.56 -12.84 4.97
N THR A 26 -9.22 -13.38 3.94
CA THR A 26 -10.21 -14.48 4.06
C THR A 26 -9.69 -15.85 3.65
N ASN A 27 -8.39 -15.98 3.32
CA ASN A 27 -7.79 -17.27 2.96
C ASN A 27 -6.48 -17.56 3.71
N PHE A 28 -5.91 -16.58 4.41
CA PHE A 28 -4.64 -16.70 5.12
C PHE A 28 -4.80 -16.36 6.59
N ILE A 29 -4.03 -17.04 7.43
CA ILE A 29 -3.78 -16.66 8.82
C ILE A 29 -2.69 -15.58 8.83
N LEU A 30 -2.71 -14.67 9.82
CA LEU A 30 -1.66 -13.65 9.94
C LEU A 30 -0.24 -14.27 9.94
N ASN A 31 0.66 -13.71 9.13
CA ASN A 31 2.02 -14.21 8.84
C ASN A 31 2.11 -15.53 8.05
N GLU A 32 0.98 -16.08 7.60
CA GLU A 32 1.00 -17.18 6.64
C GLU A 32 1.49 -16.68 5.27
N HIS A 33 2.22 -17.54 4.57
CA HIS A 33 2.70 -17.23 3.23
C HIS A 33 2.61 -18.40 2.27
N ILE A 34 2.56 -18.07 1.00
CA ILE A 34 2.78 -19.01 -0.11
C ILE A 34 3.93 -18.51 -0.98
N ASP A 35 4.76 -19.45 -1.43
CA ASP A 35 5.81 -19.18 -2.41
C ASP A 35 5.20 -19.16 -3.82
N VAL A 36 5.26 -18.00 -4.48
CA VAL A 36 4.73 -17.83 -5.84
C VAL A 36 5.80 -18.16 -6.88
N PHE A 37 7.01 -17.65 -6.68
CA PHE A 37 8.17 -17.98 -7.51
C PHE A 37 9.38 -18.37 -6.68
N GLY A 38 10.05 -19.43 -7.13
CA GLY A 38 11.04 -20.17 -6.35
C GLY A 38 10.36 -21.12 -5.36
N LYS A 39 11.14 -21.75 -4.48
CA LYS A 39 10.63 -22.64 -3.43
C LYS A 39 11.48 -22.50 -2.17
N GLU A 40 10.81 -22.51 -1.02
CA GLU A 40 11.43 -22.53 0.30
C GLU A 40 12.41 -21.36 0.47
N GLU A 41 13.69 -21.67 0.70
CA GLU A 41 14.76 -20.68 0.89
C GLU A 41 15.12 -19.92 -0.40
N ASN A 42 14.78 -20.46 -1.57
CA ASN A 42 15.04 -19.84 -2.87
C ASN A 42 13.84 -19.07 -3.44
N ALA A 43 12.75 -18.94 -2.65
CA ALA A 43 11.58 -18.19 -3.08
C ALA A 43 11.86 -16.68 -3.05
N TRP A 44 11.82 -16.05 -4.23
CA TRP A 44 12.09 -14.62 -4.41
C TRP A 44 10.83 -13.78 -4.59
N PHE A 45 9.67 -14.43 -4.73
CA PHE A 45 8.35 -13.79 -4.62
C PHE A 45 7.42 -14.66 -3.77
N LYS A 46 6.90 -14.06 -2.70
CA LYS A 46 5.94 -14.66 -1.78
C LYS A 46 4.70 -13.78 -1.67
N ILE A 47 3.55 -14.41 -1.51
CA ILE A 47 2.37 -13.76 -0.93
C ILE A 47 2.42 -14.06 0.56
N LEU A 48 2.68 -13.04 1.38
CA LEU A 48 2.83 -13.12 2.84
C LEU A 48 1.83 -12.16 3.47
N PHE A 49 0.87 -12.69 4.23
CA PHE A 49 -0.15 -11.86 4.85
C PHE A 49 0.39 -11.12 6.07
N VAL A 50 0.38 -9.79 6.01
CA VAL A 50 0.67 -8.90 7.13
C VAL A 50 -0.40 -7.83 7.25
N GLU A 51 -0.71 -7.46 8.49
CA GLU A 51 -1.58 -6.32 8.79
C GLU A 51 -0.73 -5.17 9.32
N ASN A 52 -0.93 -3.99 8.76
CA ASN A 52 -0.13 -2.80 9.04
C ASN A 52 -1.02 -1.70 9.60
N GLU A 53 -0.51 -1.02 10.63
CA GLU A 53 -1.18 0.13 11.24
C GLU A 53 -1.30 1.35 10.30
N GLY A 54 -0.82 1.26 9.06
CA GLY A 54 -0.89 2.34 8.10
C GLY A 54 0.34 3.24 8.17
N MET A 55 1.49 2.67 8.54
CA MET A 55 2.78 3.34 8.47
C MET A 55 3.75 2.52 7.64
N ALA A 56 4.52 3.22 6.82
CA ALA A 56 5.58 2.58 6.06
C ALA A 56 6.76 2.27 6.99
N TRP A 57 7.49 1.19 6.70
CA TRP A 57 8.76 0.83 7.37
C TRP A 57 8.66 0.57 8.88
N GLY A 58 7.50 0.15 9.38
CA GLY A 58 7.33 -0.20 10.79
C GLY A 58 7.48 0.99 11.76
N ALA A 59 7.47 2.23 11.24
CA ALA A 59 7.28 3.39 12.10
C ALA A 59 5.93 3.22 12.82
N GLN A 60 5.89 3.46 14.13
CA GLN A 60 4.66 3.36 14.91
C GLN A 60 4.44 4.65 15.70
N ILE A 61 3.30 5.30 15.50
CA ILE A 61 2.74 6.23 16.47
C ILE A 61 1.86 5.36 17.38
N PRO A 62 2.31 5.05 18.61
CA PRO A 62 1.61 4.10 19.46
C PRO A 62 0.22 4.60 19.86
N GLY A 63 -0.73 3.67 19.90
CA GLY A 63 -2.08 3.85 20.44
C GLY A 63 -3.14 4.29 19.43
N ASP A 64 -4.39 4.07 19.84
CA ASP A 64 -5.59 4.32 19.03
C ASP A 64 -5.67 5.76 18.49
N TYR A 65 -5.26 6.75 19.30
CA TYR A 65 -5.21 8.15 18.87
C TYR A 65 -4.22 8.39 17.72
N GLY A 66 -3.08 7.69 17.72
CA GLY A 66 -2.09 7.76 16.65
C GLY A 66 -2.69 7.23 15.35
N LYS A 67 -3.34 6.07 15.42
CA LYS A 67 -4.02 5.45 14.28
C LYS A 67 -5.14 6.33 13.74
N LEU A 68 -6.03 6.82 14.61
CA LEU A 68 -7.12 7.72 14.22
C LEU A 68 -6.58 8.99 13.53
N PHE A 69 -5.54 9.62 14.08
CA PHE A 69 -4.92 10.78 13.47
C PHE A 69 -4.38 10.48 12.07
N LEU A 70 -3.68 9.35 11.90
CA LEU A 70 -3.14 8.94 10.59
C LEU A 70 -4.27 8.72 9.57
N THR A 71 -5.36 8.05 9.96
CA THR A 71 -6.50 7.81 9.08
C THR A 71 -7.18 9.13 8.69
N ILE A 72 -7.42 10.04 9.65
CA ILE A 72 -8.01 11.35 9.39
C ILE A 72 -7.10 12.19 8.48
N PHE A 73 -5.79 12.23 8.76
CA PHE A 73 -4.82 12.94 7.93
C PHE A 73 -4.84 12.43 6.48
N ARG A 74 -4.88 11.11 6.27
CA ARG A 74 -4.99 10.50 4.94
C ARG A 74 -6.26 10.94 4.21
N ILE A 75 -7.41 11.00 4.91
CA ILE A 75 -8.68 11.46 4.33
C ILE A 75 -8.56 12.92 3.86
N PHE A 76 -7.97 13.80 4.68
CA PHE A 76 -7.72 15.19 4.27
C PHE A 76 -6.75 15.27 3.08
N ALA A 77 -5.67 14.48 3.09
CA ALA A 77 -4.71 14.42 1.99
C ALA A 77 -5.36 13.96 0.68
N VAL A 78 -6.24 12.95 0.72
CA VAL A 78 -7.02 12.50 -0.44
C VAL A 78 -7.95 13.60 -0.95
N GLY A 79 -8.54 14.41 -0.08
CA GLY A 79 -9.29 15.61 -0.48
C GLY A 79 -8.42 16.59 -1.29
N GLY A 80 -7.21 16.88 -0.80
CA GLY A 80 -6.23 17.71 -1.50
C GLY A 80 -5.78 17.13 -2.85
N ILE A 81 -5.48 15.83 -2.90
CA ILE A 81 -5.07 15.12 -4.12
C ILE A 81 -6.22 15.07 -5.14
N SER A 82 -7.46 14.88 -4.69
CA SER A 82 -8.66 14.90 -5.53
C SER A 82 -8.88 16.27 -6.17
N TRP A 83 -8.73 17.33 -5.38
CA TRP A 83 -8.75 18.70 -5.88
C TRP A 83 -7.62 18.94 -6.89
N TRP A 84 -6.41 18.49 -6.58
CA TRP A 84 -5.26 18.63 -7.48
C TRP A 84 -5.45 17.90 -8.81
N LEU A 85 -6.07 16.71 -8.79
CA LEU A 85 -6.44 15.97 -9.99
C LEU A 85 -7.45 16.76 -10.83
N TYR A 86 -8.52 17.24 -10.18
CA TYR A 86 -9.56 18.02 -10.83
C TYR A 86 -8.98 19.28 -11.49
N ASP A 87 -8.21 20.07 -10.74
CA ASP A 87 -7.56 21.28 -11.22
C ASP A 87 -6.59 21.00 -12.39
N SER A 88 -5.78 19.96 -12.27
CA SER A 88 -4.84 19.55 -13.34
C SER A 88 -5.54 19.17 -14.63
N ILE A 89 -6.68 18.46 -14.55
CA ILE A 89 -7.49 18.11 -15.72
C ILE A 89 -8.14 19.35 -16.32
N ARG A 90 -8.68 20.26 -15.49
CA ARG A 90 -9.33 21.50 -15.95
C ARG A 90 -8.37 22.44 -16.65
N LYS A 91 -7.13 22.54 -16.15
CA LYS A 91 -6.05 23.31 -16.77
C LYS A 91 -5.43 22.65 -18.00
N GLY A 92 -5.85 21.42 -18.35
CA GLY A 92 -5.33 20.71 -19.50
C GLY A 92 -3.86 20.31 -19.36
N LEU A 93 -3.37 20.13 -18.13
CA LEU A 93 -1.98 19.80 -17.86
C LEU A 93 -1.58 18.44 -18.47
N SER A 94 -0.28 18.19 -18.47
CA SER A 94 0.34 16.98 -19.04
C SER A 94 -0.33 15.68 -18.60
N ASN A 95 -0.54 14.77 -19.54
CA ASN A 95 -1.05 13.42 -19.25
C ASN A 95 -0.17 12.66 -18.25
N TYR A 96 1.14 12.90 -18.23
CA TYR A 96 2.05 12.29 -17.25
C TYR A 96 1.67 12.69 -15.83
N LEU A 97 1.41 13.98 -15.60
CA LEU A 97 0.97 14.49 -14.31
C LEU A 97 -0.40 13.91 -13.92
N ILE A 98 -1.37 13.95 -14.82
CA ILE A 98 -2.73 13.46 -14.52
C ILE A 98 -2.70 11.95 -14.19
N ILE A 99 -1.93 11.14 -14.93
CA ILE A 99 -1.78 9.70 -14.64
C ILE A 99 -1.12 9.49 -13.27
N ALA A 100 -0.05 10.23 -12.97
CA ALA A 100 0.63 10.12 -11.69
C ALA A 100 -0.30 10.45 -10.51
N ILE A 101 -1.04 11.56 -10.59
CA ILE A 101 -2.01 11.94 -9.54
C ILE A 101 -3.12 10.89 -9.43
N THR A 102 -3.61 10.35 -10.56
CA THR A 102 -4.65 9.31 -10.58
C THR A 102 -4.19 8.04 -9.85
N LEU A 103 -2.94 7.61 -10.06
CA LEU A 103 -2.35 6.45 -9.39
C LEU A 103 -2.21 6.67 -7.88
N ILE A 104 -1.68 7.83 -7.48
CA ILE A 104 -1.54 8.21 -6.06
C ILE A 104 -2.91 8.26 -5.40
N LEU A 105 -3.89 8.88 -6.05
CA LEU A 105 -5.25 8.99 -5.53
C LEU A 105 -5.89 7.61 -5.35
N ALA A 106 -5.77 6.73 -6.34
CA ALA A 106 -6.34 5.39 -6.27
C ALA A 106 -5.76 4.57 -5.13
N GLY A 107 -4.43 4.54 -4.98
CA GLY A 107 -3.79 3.82 -3.88
C GLY A 107 -4.09 4.43 -2.52
N ALA A 108 -4.11 5.76 -2.41
CA ALA A 108 -4.45 6.44 -1.16
C ALA A 108 -5.89 6.13 -0.71
N ILE A 109 -6.85 6.11 -1.64
CA ILE A 109 -8.23 5.69 -1.34
C ILE A 109 -8.27 4.21 -0.93
N GLY A 110 -7.53 3.33 -1.62
CA GLY A 110 -7.48 1.90 -1.28
C GLY A 110 -7.07 1.65 0.17
N ASN A 111 -5.96 2.24 0.61
CA ASN A 111 -5.51 2.11 2.00
C ASN A 111 -6.42 2.81 3.02
N ILE A 112 -7.16 3.86 2.63
CA ILE A 112 -8.19 4.47 3.48
C ILE A 112 -9.38 3.54 3.67
N ILE A 113 -9.80 2.78 2.65
CA ILE A 113 -10.90 1.83 2.78
C ILE A 113 -10.57 0.82 3.89
N ASP A 114 -9.39 0.25 3.87
CA ASP A 114 -8.94 -0.67 4.92
C ASP A 114 -8.97 0.03 6.29
N SER A 115 -8.33 1.20 6.38
CA SER A 115 -8.18 1.94 7.62
C SER A 115 -9.52 2.35 8.25
N VAL A 116 -10.51 2.68 7.42
CA VAL A 116 -11.84 3.12 7.89
C VAL A 116 -12.74 1.95 8.21
N PHE A 117 -12.75 0.91 7.38
CA PHE A 117 -13.80 -0.11 7.38
C PHE A 117 -13.33 -1.48 7.92
N TYR A 118 -12.09 -1.90 7.72
CA TYR A 118 -11.73 -3.31 7.98
C TYR A 118 -11.86 -3.69 9.46
N GLY A 119 -11.54 -2.76 10.36
CA GLY A 119 -11.71 -2.95 11.80
C GLY A 119 -13.14 -3.30 12.22
N VAL A 120 -14.16 -2.78 11.53
CA VAL A 120 -15.57 -3.07 11.82
C VAL A 120 -16.18 -4.16 10.96
N LEU A 121 -15.51 -4.55 9.86
CA LEU A 121 -16.02 -5.54 8.92
C LEU A 121 -15.52 -6.95 9.21
N PHE A 122 -14.33 -7.11 9.75
CA PHE A 122 -13.71 -8.42 9.96
C PHE A 122 -13.47 -8.68 11.44
N ASN A 123 -13.40 -9.95 11.85
CA ASN A 123 -12.69 -10.34 13.08
C ASN A 123 -11.17 -10.37 12.85
N ASP A 124 -10.44 -10.70 13.90
CA ASP A 124 -8.99 -10.76 13.86
C ASP A 124 -8.52 -11.95 13.01
N SER A 125 -7.28 -11.83 12.54
CA SER A 125 -6.62 -12.85 11.73
C SER A 125 -5.62 -13.69 12.54
N ASN A 126 -5.66 -13.61 13.88
CA ASN A 126 -4.66 -14.23 14.75
C ASN A 126 -4.97 -15.70 14.98
N SER A 127 -4.12 -16.59 14.45
CA SER A 127 -4.32 -18.04 14.52
C SER A 127 -5.64 -18.53 13.89
N GLN A 128 -6.31 -17.69 13.11
CA GLN A 128 -7.54 -17.99 12.40
C GLN A 128 -7.62 -17.19 11.10
N VAL A 129 -8.44 -17.66 10.18
CA VAL A 129 -8.78 -16.91 8.97
C VAL A 129 -9.91 -15.93 9.29
N ALA A 130 -9.78 -14.69 8.85
CA ALA A 130 -10.79 -13.68 9.14
C ALA A 130 -12.08 -13.92 8.33
N THR A 131 -13.21 -13.65 8.98
CA THR A 131 -14.57 -13.72 8.44
C THR A 131 -15.08 -12.31 8.20
N ILE A 132 -15.58 -12.06 6.98
CA ILE A 132 -16.24 -10.79 6.64
C ILE A 132 -17.63 -10.71 7.27
N PHE A 133 -18.02 -9.51 7.69
CA PHE A 133 -19.24 -9.23 8.46
C PHE A 133 -19.31 -10.05 9.75
N SER A 134 -18.19 -10.13 10.46
CA SER A 134 -18.12 -10.80 11.77
C SER A 134 -19.00 -10.08 12.81
N ASN A 135 -19.62 -10.85 13.70
CA ASN A 135 -20.29 -10.33 14.89
C ASN A 135 -19.31 -9.90 15.99
N GLU A 136 -18.03 -10.28 15.84
CA GLU A 136 -16.92 -9.94 16.73
C GLU A 136 -15.84 -9.21 15.91
N PRO A 137 -16.07 -7.93 15.54
CA PRO A 137 -15.11 -7.16 14.78
C PRO A 137 -13.82 -6.90 15.59
N TYR A 138 -12.66 -6.88 14.94
CA TYR A 138 -11.36 -6.72 15.64
C TYR A 138 -11.07 -5.29 16.06
N GLY A 139 -11.79 -4.31 15.54
CA GLY A 139 -11.54 -2.91 15.79
C GLY A 139 -12.79 -2.04 15.64
N THR A 140 -12.56 -0.74 15.57
CA THR A 140 -13.63 0.26 15.39
C THR A 140 -13.42 1.03 14.08
N TRP A 141 -14.37 1.89 13.74
CA TRP A 141 -14.24 2.81 12.61
C TRP A 141 -12.91 3.58 12.70
N PHE A 142 -12.22 3.73 11.58
CA PHE A 142 -10.91 4.42 11.46
C PHE A 142 -9.70 3.72 12.09
N HIS A 143 -9.89 2.54 12.68
CA HIS A 143 -8.85 1.73 13.32
C HIS A 143 -8.57 0.42 12.60
N GLY A 144 -9.04 0.27 11.35
CA GLY A 144 -8.70 -0.89 10.54
C GLY A 144 -7.22 -0.91 10.16
N GLU A 145 -6.66 -2.10 10.02
CA GLU A 145 -5.30 -2.32 9.55
C GLU A 145 -5.29 -2.44 8.03
N VAL A 146 -4.22 -1.94 7.40
CA VAL A 146 -3.97 -2.08 5.97
C VAL A 146 -3.45 -3.48 5.71
N VAL A 147 -4.05 -4.18 4.75
CA VAL A 147 -3.63 -5.54 4.39
C VAL A 147 -2.48 -5.48 3.38
N ASP A 148 -1.32 -5.98 3.79
CA ASP A 148 -0.12 -6.10 2.98
C ASP A 148 0.12 -7.57 2.60
N MET A 149 0.66 -7.80 1.40
CA MET A 149 0.72 -9.16 0.84
C MET A 149 1.94 -9.48 -0.02
N PHE A 150 2.46 -8.53 -0.79
CA PHE A 150 3.55 -8.81 -1.72
C PHE A 150 4.89 -8.69 -1.03
N TYR A 151 5.64 -9.79 -1.02
CA TYR A 151 6.97 -9.85 -0.40
C TYR A 151 8.01 -10.40 -1.37
N PHE A 152 9.13 -9.67 -1.51
CA PHE A 152 10.22 -10.01 -2.43
C PHE A 152 11.55 -10.12 -1.67
N PRO A 153 11.82 -11.26 -0.98
CA PRO A 153 13.06 -11.47 -0.23
C PRO A 153 14.23 -11.82 -1.16
N ILE A 154 14.64 -10.87 -2.01
CA ILE A 154 15.65 -11.10 -3.06
C ILE A 154 17.03 -11.40 -2.45
N ILE A 155 17.41 -10.71 -1.37
CA ILE A 155 18.63 -10.99 -0.61
C ILE A 155 18.21 -11.05 0.86
N LYS A 156 18.34 -12.21 1.49
CA LYS A 156 18.01 -12.40 2.89
C LYS A 156 19.23 -12.89 3.65
N ASP A 157 19.54 -12.20 4.74
CA ASP A 157 20.61 -12.54 5.69
C ASP A 157 21.99 -12.79 5.03
N ALA A 158 22.27 -12.11 3.91
CA ALA A 158 23.54 -12.24 3.22
C ALA A 158 24.64 -11.54 4.02
N LEU A 159 25.74 -12.25 4.27
CA LEU A 159 26.90 -11.68 4.94
C LEU A 159 27.55 -10.63 4.03
N MET A 160 27.53 -9.37 4.45
CA MET A 160 28.14 -8.30 3.67
C MET A 160 29.67 -8.40 3.69
N PRO A 161 30.35 -8.21 2.54
CA PRO A 161 31.80 -8.18 2.49
C PRO A 161 32.38 -7.14 3.48
N GLU A 162 33.51 -7.47 4.11
CA GLU A 162 34.13 -6.61 5.13
C GLU A 162 34.49 -5.21 4.64
N TRP A 163 34.70 -5.05 3.33
CA TRP A 163 35.04 -3.77 2.71
C TRP A 163 33.84 -2.80 2.61
N VAL A 164 32.61 -3.26 2.83
CA VAL A 164 31.41 -2.40 2.76
C VAL A 164 31.32 -1.51 4.00
N PRO A 165 31.35 -0.17 3.86
CA PRO A 165 31.25 0.74 4.99
C PRO A 165 29.96 0.52 5.80
N PHE A 166 30.03 0.66 7.13
CA PHE A 166 28.93 0.58 8.11
C PHE A 166 28.26 -0.80 8.33
N ILE A 167 28.17 -1.62 7.28
CA ILE A 167 27.46 -2.92 7.30
C ILE A 167 28.35 -4.13 7.02
N GLY A 168 29.64 -3.95 6.70
CA GLY A 168 30.58 -5.06 6.48
C GLY A 168 30.62 -6.04 7.64
N GLY A 169 30.60 -7.34 7.33
CA GLY A 169 30.58 -8.44 8.30
C GLY A 169 29.23 -8.66 9.00
N LYS A 170 28.20 -7.84 8.73
CA LYS A 170 26.85 -8.02 9.30
C LYS A 170 25.92 -8.72 8.29
N PRO A 171 24.93 -9.50 8.76
CA PRO A 171 23.86 -10.00 7.91
C PRO A 171 23.05 -8.81 7.37
N PHE A 172 22.76 -8.84 6.08
CA PHE A 172 21.99 -7.82 5.40
C PHE A 172 20.85 -8.46 4.60
N THR A 173 19.67 -7.88 4.75
CA THR A 173 18.47 -8.26 4.00
C THR A 173 18.06 -7.08 3.13
N PHE A 174 18.14 -7.26 1.81
CA PHE A 174 17.71 -6.29 0.83
C PHE A 174 16.19 -6.38 0.65
N PHE A 175 15.52 -5.25 0.81
CA PHE A 175 14.10 -5.09 0.51
C PHE A 175 13.16 -5.95 1.38
N ASN A 176 13.13 -5.63 2.67
CA ASN A 176 12.23 -6.28 3.63
C ASN A 176 10.80 -5.69 3.67
N ALA A 177 10.43 -4.87 2.68
CA ALA A 177 9.13 -4.24 2.62
C ALA A 177 8.08 -5.24 2.11
N ILE A 178 6.94 -5.28 2.80
CA ILE A 178 5.74 -5.98 2.37
C ILE A 178 4.73 -4.88 2.03
N PHE A 179 4.03 -5.03 0.92
CA PHE A 179 3.17 -3.98 0.40
C PHE A 179 1.99 -4.56 -0.36
N ASN A 180 1.06 -3.71 -0.77
CA ASN A 180 -0.13 -4.09 -1.52
C ASN A 180 -0.23 -3.36 -2.87
N VAL A 181 -1.34 -3.58 -3.59
CA VAL A 181 -1.58 -2.95 -4.90
C VAL A 181 -1.68 -1.42 -4.78
N ALA A 182 -2.31 -0.91 -3.73
CA ALA A 182 -2.38 0.52 -3.44
C ALA A 182 -0.99 1.16 -3.27
N ASP A 183 -0.06 0.51 -2.58
CA ASP A 183 1.32 1.01 -2.41
C ASP A 183 2.11 1.00 -3.73
N ILE A 184 1.90 -0.01 -4.58
CA ILE A 184 2.46 -0.05 -5.94
C ILE A 184 1.95 1.15 -6.74
N ALA A 185 0.65 1.45 -6.66
CA ALA A 185 0.05 2.58 -7.36
C ALA A 185 0.63 3.92 -6.87
N ILE A 186 0.70 4.13 -5.55
CA ILE A 186 1.31 5.34 -4.96
C ILE A 186 2.77 5.48 -5.39
N SER A 187 3.57 4.42 -5.22
CA SER A 187 5.00 4.42 -5.56
C SER A 187 5.25 4.67 -7.04
N THR A 188 4.44 4.07 -7.91
CA THR A 188 4.51 4.29 -9.36
C THR A 188 4.14 5.74 -9.72
N GLY A 189 3.10 6.28 -9.11
CA GLY A 189 2.70 7.67 -9.31
C GLY A 189 3.80 8.66 -8.91
N PHE A 190 4.39 8.50 -7.72
CA PHE A 190 5.56 9.30 -7.32
C PHE A 190 6.77 9.08 -8.23
N GLY A 191 7.04 7.84 -8.65
CA GLY A 191 8.08 7.53 -9.62
C GLY A 191 7.91 8.28 -10.94
N ILE A 192 6.67 8.38 -11.44
CA ILE A 192 6.36 9.18 -12.63
C ILE A 192 6.65 10.67 -12.39
N LEU A 193 6.22 11.23 -11.24
CA LEU A 193 6.48 12.64 -10.91
C LEU A 193 7.97 12.97 -10.84
N ILE A 194 8.79 12.05 -10.33
CA ILE A 194 10.24 12.22 -10.18
C ILE A 194 10.94 12.04 -11.53
N VAL A 195 10.74 10.91 -12.20
CA VAL A 195 11.46 10.55 -13.44
C VAL A 195 11.02 11.43 -14.61
N PHE A 196 9.71 11.71 -14.72
CA PHE A 196 9.15 12.51 -15.80
C PHE A 196 8.82 13.94 -15.38
N ASN A 197 9.48 14.47 -14.34
CA ASN A 197 9.25 15.80 -13.79
C ASN A 197 9.12 16.90 -14.87
N LYS A 198 10.10 16.99 -15.78
CA LYS A 198 10.11 17.95 -16.90
C LYS A 198 8.93 17.81 -17.86
N ARG A 199 8.35 16.61 -17.99
CA ARG A 199 7.16 16.36 -18.81
C ARG A 199 5.86 16.60 -18.03
N CYS A 200 5.87 16.37 -16.72
CA CYS A 200 4.75 16.65 -15.83
C CYS A 200 4.49 18.15 -15.72
N PHE A 201 5.55 18.96 -15.63
CA PHE A 201 5.48 20.41 -15.35
C PHE A 201 6.00 21.28 -16.50
N LYS A 202 5.87 20.80 -17.75
CA LYS A 202 6.43 21.49 -18.94
C LYS A 202 5.81 22.86 -19.24
N GLU A 203 4.66 23.16 -18.62
CA GLU A 203 3.87 24.38 -18.81
C GLU A 203 3.52 25.07 -17.48
N ALA A 204 4.28 24.80 -16.41
CA ALA A 204 4.16 25.45 -15.10
C ALA A 204 5.12 26.63 -14.95
#